data_AF-A0A0N0GXF8-F1
#
_entry.id   AF-A0A0N0GXF8-F1
#
_cell.length_a   1.000
_cell.length_b   1.000
_cell.length_c   1.000
_cell.angle_alpha   90.00
_cell.angle_beta   90.00
_cell.angle_gamma   90.00
#
_symmetry.space_group_name_H-M   'P 1'
#
loop_
_entity.id
_entity.type
_entity.pdbx_description
1 polymer ?
#
loop_
_entity_poly.entity_id
_entity_poly.type
_entity_poly.pdbx_seq_one_letter_code
_entity_poly.pdbx_strand_id
1 'polypeptide(L)'
;MLWTRHRAAGSRLADHVAAVRRGSARSAGRQGGWAYDPEVTLAAMSQDPAAWGEQFAPWMQGCAEMVEHGRALLAEVRRIRRSGAGMAGSEQVGLVPVVVGADPVGALVARARLGENAGRSTKSKLSQCDAAEWTAVMEEFGLQGVAAYPNFALGSWWMGLLSDDYGDWRQDYLAILDYSFYVEYNVDTAYGDRKDRLKREILSLWDMPDLPADLQARRAHVAADLAYFDTKRRDEADTSDLTTTGLTAWVYHDRDHWRDLKAVDSGIFGHYLSFVPGPAGRDDMMLTGLTNDWVDIGPDLRHQECGQSVLALTRGSLVMDDLLDCYERTVWMLNTQWTDTGSIRAERYAACMETLGTCLWQMGNHRQDPWRYYALTFDLCQAAQERELYAVGQLADCYAQDLTPITPTGTLRVRVPRRSLPFTVGVGSIRHTGTVSLHTAVCTAVETGVLPMATVEQQFIIPWLLRERRISPSAFLTYMDRTYCRRFSQIMRSGYANDFRRPYGEAIGALVMEQWWHGMYFAIGAGSLIEAQPDHVAGDRVNPGERNSRGVDQLGA
;
A
#
# COMPACT_ATOMS: atom_id res chain seq x y z
N MET A 1 16.76 -4.95 -14.35
CA MET A 1 16.35 -4.56 -15.72
C MET A 1 14.98 -3.95 -15.68
N LEU A 2 14.93 -2.64 -15.92
CA LEU A 2 13.85 -1.77 -15.48
C LEU A 2 13.36 -0.90 -16.62
N TRP A 3 12.05 -0.77 -16.71
CA TRP A 3 11.34 -0.30 -17.88
C TRP A 3 11.18 1.24 -17.87
N THR A 4 11.16 1.87 -19.04
CA THR A 4 10.85 3.30 -19.22
C THR A 4 9.80 3.48 -20.31
N ARG A 5 8.86 4.42 -20.17
CA ARG A 5 7.84 4.71 -21.21
C ARG A 5 8.48 5.10 -22.53
N HIS A 6 7.74 4.90 -23.62
CA HIS A 6 8.04 5.53 -24.91
C HIS A 6 8.21 7.05 -24.83
N ARG A 7 7.49 7.71 -23.90
CA ARG A 7 7.63 9.15 -23.64
C ARG A 7 9.03 9.55 -23.16
N ALA A 8 9.75 8.65 -22.51
CA ALA A 8 11.14 8.86 -22.11
C ALA A 8 12.14 8.57 -23.24
N ALA A 9 11.72 8.06 -24.40
CA ALA A 9 12.63 7.75 -25.50
C ALA A 9 13.36 9.01 -25.99
N GLY A 10 14.68 8.89 -26.19
CA GLY A 10 15.54 10.03 -26.56
C GLY A 10 15.76 11.05 -25.44
N SER A 11 15.27 10.78 -24.22
CA SER A 11 15.58 11.60 -23.04
C SER A 11 16.90 11.18 -22.40
N ARG A 12 17.44 12.07 -21.54
CA ARG A 12 18.62 11.77 -20.71
C ARG A 12 18.43 10.53 -19.83
N LEU A 13 17.20 10.27 -19.37
CA LEU A 13 16.89 9.08 -18.60
C LEU A 13 17.03 7.80 -19.44
N ALA A 14 16.50 7.81 -20.66
CA ALA A 14 16.61 6.64 -21.55
C ALA A 14 18.08 6.36 -21.91
N ASP A 15 18.87 7.40 -22.16
CA ASP A 15 20.31 7.26 -22.42
C ASP A 15 21.05 6.68 -21.20
N HIS A 16 20.72 7.16 -20.00
CA HIS A 16 21.27 6.67 -18.73
C HIS A 16 20.92 5.21 -18.49
N VAL A 17 19.63 4.84 -18.58
CA VAL A 17 19.17 3.44 -18.44
C VAL A 17 19.87 2.54 -19.45
N ALA A 18 20.00 2.97 -20.70
CA ALA A 18 20.70 2.21 -21.73
C ALA A 18 22.20 2.05 -21.42
N ALA A 19 22.86 3.08 -20.86
CA ALA A 19 24.26 3.01 -20.45
C ALA A 19 24.48 2.07 -19.27
N VAL A 20 23.59 2.09 -18.26
CA VAL A 20 23.60 1.14 -17.13
C VAL A 20 23.44 -0.30 -17.65
N ARG A 21 22.49 -0.55 -18.56
CA ARG A 21 22.25 -1.88 -19.15
C ARG A 21 23.44 -2.40 -19.96
N ARG A 22 24.16 -1.55 -20.68
CA ARG A 22 25.38 -1.92 -21.43
C ARG A 22 26.57 -2.26 -20.53
N GLY A 23 26.43 -2.16 -19.21
CA GLY A 23 27.52 -2.36 -18.27
C GLY A 23 28.60 -1.26 -18.35
N SER A 24 28.33 -0.18 -19.07
CA SER A 24 29.20 0.99 -19.19
C SER A 24 29.18 1.86 -17.93
N ALA A 25 28.12 1.74 -17.10
CA ALA A 25 28.10 2.25 -15.73
C ALA A 25 28.90 1.36 -14.74
N ARG A 26 29.99 0.74 -15.23
CA ARG A 26 30.97 0.07 -14.38
C ARG A 26 31.60 1.15 -13.50
N SER A 27 31.14 1.23 -12.25
CA SER A 27 31.94 1.58 -11.06
C SER A 27 33.27 2.28 -11.40
N ALA A 28 33.22 3.51 -11.86
CA ALA A 28 34.35 4.39 -11.81
C ALA A 28 34.14 5.19 -10.53
N GLY A 29 35.13 5.20 -9.65
CA GLY A 29 35.24 6.24 -8.65
C GLY A 29 35.32 7.59 -9.36
N ARG A 30 34.17 8.11 -9.79
CA ARG A 30 34.01 9.52 -10.11
C ARG A 30 34.21 10.20 -8.77
N GLN A 31 35.38 10.80 -8.60
CA GLN A 31 35.54 11.87 -7.63
C GLN A 31 34.41 12.88 -7.93
N GLY A 32 33.39 12.95 -7.07
CA GLY A 32 32.23 13.84 -7.21
C GLY A 32 30.89 13.25 -7.68
N GLY A 33 30.68 11.92 -7.69
CA GLY A 33 29.35 11.30 -7.90
C GLY A 33 28.52 11.15 -6.62
N TRP A 34 27.21 10.88 -6.72
CA TRP A 34 26.38 10.56 -5.54
C TRP A 34 26.78 9.19 -4.97
N ALA A 35 26.85 9.11 -3.64
CA ALA A 35 27.13 7.87 -2.94
C ALA A 35 25.89 7.43 -2.15
N TYR A 36 25.55 6.15 -2.27
CA TYR A 36 24.48 5.55 -1.47
C TYR A 36 24.97 5.34 -0.03
N ASP A 37 24.52 6.22 0.87
CA ASP A 37 24.73 6.11 2.32
C ASP A 37 23.50 6.66 3.05
N PRO A 38 22.55 5.78 3.46
CA PRO A 38 21.34 6.16 4.17
C PRO A 38 21.58 6.97 5.45
N GLU A 39 22.56 6.57 6.27
CA GLU A 39 22.81 7.20 7.58
C GLU A 39 23.47 8.58 7.41
N VAL A 40 24.40 8.72 6.46
CA VAL A 40 24.99 10.04 6.14
C VAL A 40 23.94 10.96 5.52
N THR A 41 23.06 10.43 4.65
CA THR A 41 21.98 11.22 4.04
C THR A 41 21.00 11.72 5.09
N LEU A 42 20.56 10.84 6.00
CA LEU A 42 19.68 11.21 7.12
C LEU A 42 20.33 12.28 8.01
N ALA A 43 21.60 12.09 8.41
CA ALA A 43 22.31 13.06 9.23
C ALA A 43 22.43 14.43 8.54
N ALA A 44 22.67 14.45 7.23
CA ALA A 44 22.71 15.69 6.45
C ALA A 44 21.34 16.37 6.39
N MET A 45 20.24 15.62 6.26
CA MET A 45 18.88 16.20 6.32
C MET A 45 18.58 16.86 7.65
N SER A 46 19.00 16.26 8.77
CA SER A 46 18.77 16.83 10.12
C SER A 46 19.68 18.03 10.41
N GLN A 47 20.91 18.05 9.89
CA GLN A 47 21.91 19.08 10.21
C GLN A 47 21.91 20.27 9.25
N ASP A 48 21.65 20.01 7.98
CA ASP A 48 21.56 21.02 6.91
C ASP A 48 20.40 20.69 5.95
N PRO A 49 19.14 20.90 6.38
CA PRO A 49 17.97 20.64 5.54
C PRO A 49 18.01 21.39 4.19
N ALA A 50 18.77 22.49 4.09
CA ALA A 50 18.89 23.31 2.90
C ALA A 50 19.94 22.81 1.89
N ALA A 51 20.67 21.72 2.19
CA ALA A 51 21.73 21.18 1.33
C ALA A 51 21.26 20.80 -0.10
N TRP A 52 19.96 20.55 -0.28
CA TRP A 52 19.34 20.26 -1.58
C TRP A 52 18.57 21.44 -2.18
N GLY A 53 18.58 22.60 -1.51
CA GLY A 53 17.89 23.82 -1.88
C GLY A 53 16.96 24.33 -0.77
N GLU A 54 17.01 25.64 -0.51
CA GLU A 54 16.22 26.32 0.52
C GLU A 54 14.72 26.02 0.43
N GLN A 55 14.18 25.93 -0.79
CA GLN A 55 12.75 25.63 -0.97
C GLN A 55 12.35 24.23 -0.50
N PHE A 56 13.28 23.28 -0.34
CA PHE A 56 12.97 21.91 0.09
C PHE A 56 13.26 21.68 1.58
N ALA A 57 13.90 22.61 2.27
CA ALA A 57 14.32 22.47 3.66
C ALA A 57 13.20 22.01 4.62
N PRO A 58 11.95 22.52 4.55
CA PRO A 58 10.86 22.04 5.40
C PRO A 58 10.54 20.56 5.19
N TRP A 59 10.72 20.06 3.96
CA TRP A 59 10.51 18.67 3.64
C TRP A 59 11.71 17.81 4.09
N MET A 60 12.95 18.25 3.85
CA MET A 60 14.11 17.48 4.29
C MET A 60 14.09 17.28 5.83
N GLN A 61 13.79 18.35 6.56
CA GLN A 61 13.63 18.31 8.01
C GLN A 61 12.50 17.36 8.44
N GLY A 62 11.33 17.46 7.78
CA GLY A 62 10.19 16.62 8.13
C GLY A 62 10.41 15.13 7.86
N CYS A 63 11.10 14.79 6.78
CA CYS A 63 11.51 13.41 6.48
C CYS A 63 12.46 12.88 7.56
N ALA A 64 13.48 13.65 7.93
CA ALA A 64 14.44 13.26 8.95
C ALA A 64 13.77 13.00 10.31
N GLU A 65 12.91 13.91 10.76
CA GLU A 65 12.15 13.74 12.01
C GLU A 65 11.31 12.47 12.00
N MET A 66 10.59 12.19 10.91
CA MET A 66 9.76 10.98 10.84
C MET A 66 10.61 9.70 10.89
N VAL A 67 11.75 9.67 10.20
CA VAL A 67 12.68 8.53 10.22
C VAL A 67 13.27 8.33 11.61
N GLU A 68 13.66 9.41 12.29
CA GLU A 68 14.19 9.38 13.66
C GLU A 68 13.12 8.89 14.66
N HIS A 69 11.91 9.44 14.61
CA HIS A 69 10.78 9.00 15.45
C HIS A 69 10.43 7.52 15.20
N GLY A 70 10.35 7.10 13.94
CA GLY A 70 10.09 5.71 13.57
C GLY A 70 11.15 4.75 14.14
N ARG A 71 12.44 5.09 14.01
CA ARG A 71 13.55 4.28 14.57
C ARG A 71 13.53 4.25 16.10
N ALA A 72 13.19 5.35 16.76
CA ALA A 72 13.07 5.39 18.21
C ALA A 72 11.96 4.46 18.73
N LEU A 73 10.79 4.47 18.09
CA LEU A 73 9.69 3.57 18.41
C LEU A 73 10.04 2.09 18.15
N LEU A 74 10.72 1.78 17.05
CA LEU A 74 11.22 0.42 16.77
C LEU A 74 12.20 -0.06 17.86
N ALA A 75 13.11 0.80 18.28
CA ALA A 75 14.07 0.48 19.34
C ALA A 75 13.38 0.18 20.68
N GLU A 76 12.34 0.93 21.03
CA GLU A 76 11.53 0.66 22.23
C GLU A 76 10.77 -0.66 22.13
N VAL A 77 10.12 -0.93 20.99
CA VAL A 77 9.47 -2.22 20.71
C VAL A 77 10.47 -3.37 20.86
N ARG A 78 11.66 -3.26 20.26
CA ARG A 78 12.72 -4.26 20.35
C ARG A 78 13.20 -4.48 21.79
N ARG A 79 13.34 -3.40 22.56
CA ARG A 79 13.72 -3.45 23.99
C ARG A 79 12.69 -4.22 24.80
N ILE A 80 11.39 -3.95 24.58
CA ILE A 80 10.28 -4.64 25.24
C ILE A 80 10.30 -6.13 24.89
N ARG A 81 10.38 -6.49 23.60
CA ARG A 81 10.43 -7.89 23.15
C ARG A 81 11.60 -8.66 23.78
N ARG A 82 12.80 -8.07 23.81
CA ARG A 82 14.01 -8.71 24.39
C ARG A 82 13.94 -8.90 25.90
N SER A 83 13.19 -8.06 26.61
CA SER A 83 13.09 -8.17 28.06
C SER A 83 12.33 -9.44 28.52
N GLY A 84 11.64 -10.13 27.61
CA GLY A 84 10.87 -11.35 27.92
C GLY A 84 9.71 -11.13 28.91
N ALA A 85 9.46 -9.88 29.32
CA ALA A 85 8.56 -9.53 30.38
C ALA A 85 7.12 -9.40 29.88
N GLY A 86 6.50 -10.49 29.41
CA GLY A 86 5.06 -10.55 29.11
C GLY A 86 4.48 -9.28 28.47
N MET A 87 3.32 -8.83 28.98
CA MET A 87 2.73 -7.53 28.60
C MET A 87 3.47 -6.40 29.31
N ALA A 88 4.52 -5.91 28.67
CA ALA A 88 5.31 -4.76 29.12
C ALA A 88 5.14 -3.57 28.17
N GLY A 89 5.33 -2.37 28.72
CA GLY A 89 5.31 -1.12 27.96
C GLY A 89 6.42 -0.18 28.40
N SER A 90 6.67 0.82 27.55
CA SER A 90 7.46 2.00 27.85
C SER A 90 6.54 3.21 27.99
N GLU A 91 7.12 4.40 28.21
CA GLU A 91 6.37 5.65 28.15
C GLU A 91 5.80 5.95 26.75
N GLN A 92 6.30 5.28 25.70
CA GLN A 92 5.94 5.57 24.31
C GLN A 92 5.06 4.49 23.68
N VAL A 93 5.26 3.21 24.02
CA VAL A 93 4.60 2.08 23.36
C VAL A 93 4.43 0.90 24.31
N GLY A 94 3.31 0.20 24.22
CA GLY A 94 2.99 -0.97 25.04
C GLY A 94 2.44 -2.13 24.24
N LEU A 95 2.79 -3.36 24.63
CA LEU A 95 2.19 -4.58 24.10
C LEU A 95 0.97 -4.95 24.93
N VAL A 96 -0.21 -4.96 24.31
CA VAL A 96 -1.49 -5.26 24.99
C VAL A 96 -2.16 -6.50 24.39
N PRO A 97 -3.03 -7.20 25.11
CA PRO A 97 -3.82 -8.28 24.54
C PRO A 97 -4.97 -7.67 23.74
N VAL A 98 -5.27 -8.28 22.60
CA VAL A 98 -6.38 -7.86 21.76
C VAL A 98 -7.70 -8.16 22.44
N VAL A 99 -8.58 -7.17 22.51
CA VAL A 99 -9.96 -7.33 22.98
C VAL A 99 -10.82 -7.77 21.82
N VAL A 100 -11.49 -8.92 21.95
CA VAL A 100 -12.35 -9.49 20.90
C VAL A 100 -13.81 -9.43 21.35
N GLY A 101 -14.66 -8.80 20.53
CA GLY A 101 -16.10 -8.67 20.80
C GLY A 101 -16.88 -9.97 20.61
N ALA A 102 -18.10 -10.02 21.14
CA ALA A 102 -19.06 -11.10 20.90
C ALA A 102 -20.01 -10.73 19.74
N ASP A 103 -19.44 -10.40 18.59
CA ASP A 103 -20.11 -9.81 17.43
C ASP A 103 -19.67 -10.52 16.13
N PRO A 104 -20.15 -10.12 14.93
CA PRO A 104 -19.73 -10.74 13.67
C PRO A 104 -18.22 -10.73 13.43
N VAL A 105 -17.49 -9.69 13.87
CA VAL A 105 -16.02 -9.62 13.77
C VAL A 105 -15.39 -10.65 14.69
N GLY A 106 -15.84 -10.73 15.95
CA GLY A 106 -15.41 -11.75 16.90
C GLY A 106 -15.67 -13.18 16.42
N ALA A 107 -16.76 -13.40 15.67
CA ALA A 107 -17.04 -14.69 15.06
C ALA A 107 -16.00 -15.07 13.99
N LEU A 108 -15.48 -14.12 13.21
CA LEU A 108 -14.39 -14.37 12.27
C LEU A 108 -13.09 -14.77 12.98
N VAL A 109 -12.76 -14.07 14.07
CA VAL A 109 -11.59 -14.43 14.92
C VAL A 109 -11.77 -15.84 15.52
N ALA A 110 -12.96 -16.17 16.00
CA ALA A 110 -13.25 -17.51 16.53
C ALA A 110 -13.08 -18.61 15.46
N ARG A 111 -13.54 -18.35 14.23
CA ARG A 111 -13.34 -19.25 13.07
C ARG A 111 -11.86 -19.43 12.72
N ALA A 112 -11.08 -18.33 12.74
CA ALA A 112 -9.64 -18.39 12.55
C ALA A 112 -8.96 -19.29 13.60
N ARG A 113 -9.34 -19.17 14.87
CA ARG A 113 -8.81 -20.02 15.97
C ARG A 113 -9.17 -21.50 15.82
N LEU A 114 -10.30 -21.81 15.19
CA LEU A 114 -10.67 -23.19 14.85
C LEU A 114 -9.91 -23.72 13.63
N GLY A 115 -9.02 -22.93 13.04
CA GLY A 115 -8.22 -23.33 11.88
C GLY A 115 -9.04 -23.42 10.60
N GLU A 116 -10.13 -22.67 10.47
CA GLU A 116 -11.01 -22.75 9.29
C GLU A 116 -10.30 -22.34 7.99
N ASN A 117 -9.26 -21.50 8.09
CA ASN A 117 -8.39 -21.18 6.94
C ASN A 117 -7.29 -22.24 6.68
N ALA A 118 -7.20 -23.29 7.52
CA ALA A 118 -6.34 -24.45 7.38
C ALA A 118 -4.83 -24.12 7.20
N GLY A 119 -4.32 -23.13 7.95
CA GLY A 119 -2.93 -22.69 7.82
C GLY A 119 -2.59 -22.11 6.45
N ARG A 120 -3.59 -21.74 5.66
CA ARG A 120 -3.36 -20.93 4.46
C ARG A 120 -3.21 -19.49 4.91
N SER A 121 -2.11 -18.86 4.56
CA SER A 121 -2.05 -17.40 4.47
C SER A 121 -2.08 -17.05 3.00
N THR A 122 -2.87 -16.04 2.66
CA THR A 122 -2.85 -15.50 1.30
C THR A 122 -1.59 -14.67 1.05
N LYS A 123 -0.74 -14.42 2.08
CA LYS A 123 0.60 -13.82 1.93
C LYS A 123 1.53 -14.81 1.21
N SER A 124 1.35 -14.87 -0.10
CA SER A 124 2.07 -15.78 -0.97
C SER A 124 3.37 -15.17 -1.52
N LYS A 125 4.24 -16.06 -1.99
CA LYS A 125 5.47 -15.67 -2.69
C LYS A 125 5.10 -15.04 -4.03
N LEU A 126 5.81 -13.97 -4.39
CA LEU A 126 5.73 -13.32 -5.69
C LEU A 126 6.04 -14.35 -6.79
N SER A 127 5.00 -14.86 -7.45
CA SER A 127 5.12 -15.80 -8.57
C SER A 127 4.95 -15.08 -9.90
N GLN A 128 5.59 -15.61 -10.93
CA GLN A 128 5.34 -15.15 -12.30
C GLN A 128 3.92 -15.55 -12.69
N CYS A 129 3.24 -14.67 -13.42
CA CYS A 129 1.92 -14.94 -13.95
C CYS A 129 2.06 -15.40 -15.40
N ASP A 130 1.69 -16.65 -15.67
CA ASP A 130 1.78 -17.27 -17.01
C ASP A 130 0.46 -17.12 -17.81
N ALA A 131 -0.49 -16.32 -17.32
CA ALA A 131 -1.73 -16.08 -18.04
C ALA A 131 -1.45 -15.32 -19.34
N ALA A 132 -1.99 -15.83 -20.45
CA ALA A 132 -1.74 -15.28 -21.79
C ALA A 132 -2.04 -13.77 -21.89
N GLU A 133 -3.07 -13.29 -21.19
CA GLU A 133 -3.40 -11.86 -21.15
C GLU A 133 -2.29 -11.01 -20.53
N TRP A 134 -1.66 -11.52 -19.47
CA TRP A 134 -0.54 -10.84 -18.80
C TRP A 134 0.74 -10.95 -19.62
N THR A 135 1.04 -12.12 -20.18
CA THR A 135 2.17 -12.31 -21.10
C THR A 135 2.10 -11.33 -22.26
N ALA A 136 0.91 -11.12 -22.84
CA ALA A 136 0.72 -10.12 -23.88
C ALA A 136 1.03 -8.68 -23.41
N VAL A 137 0.69 -8.32 -22.16
CA VAL A 137 1.05 -7.01 -21.59
C VAL A 137 2.56 -6.89 -21.36
N MET A 138 3.21 -7.96 -20.91
CA MET A 138 4.66 -7.98 -20.75
C MET A 138 5.36 -7.78 -22.09
N GLU A 139 4.89 -8.40 -23.17
CA GLU A 139 5.43 -8.23 -24.52
C GLU A 139 5.12 -6.85 -25.09
N GLU A 140 3.87 -6.40 -24.99
CA GLU A 140 3.37 -5.12 -25.52
C GLU A 140 4.14 -3.94 -24.95
N PHE A 141 4.41 -3.96 -23.65
CA PHE A 141 5.16 -2.90 -23.00
C PHE A 141 6.63 -3.25 -22.82
N GLY A 142 7.09 -4.48 -23.01
CA GLY A 142 8.48 -4.86 -22.76
C GLY A 142 8.83 -4.93 -21.26
N LEU A 143 7.88 -5.36 -20.43
CA LEU A 143 8.10 -5.61 -19.00
C LEU A 143 8.97 -6.86 -18.84
N GLN A 144 10.09 -6.74 -18.14
CA GLN A 144 11.07 -7.81 -17.95
C GLN A 144 11.60 -7.82 -16.51
N GLY A 145 12.17 -8.96 -16.09
CA GLY A 145 12.74 -9.10 -14.75
C GLY A 145 11.69 -8.87 -13.65
N VAL A 146 11.96 -7.99 -12.69
CA VAL A 146 11.03 -7.68 -11.59
C VAL A 146 9.77 -6.96 -12.08
N ALA A 147 9.85 -6.18 -13.17
CA ALA A 147 8.69 -5.52 -13.77
C ALA A 147 7.73 -6.50 -14.46
N ALA A 148 8.15 -7.74 -14.72
CA ALA A 148 7.29 -8.80 -15.27
C ALA A 148 6.28 -9.33 -14.25
N TYR A 149 6.46 -9.04 -12.95
CA TYR A 149 5.53 -9.47 -11.92
C TYR A 149 4.38 -8.46 -11.81
N PRO A 150 3.10 -8.87 -11.93
CA PRO A 150 1.95 -7.97 -11.86
C PRO A 150 1.97 -7.08 -10.61
N ASN A 151 2.36 -7.66 -9.47
CA ASN A 151 2.48 -6.97 -8.21
C ASN A 151 3.45 -5.78 -8.26
N PHE A 152 4.63 -5.94 -8.86
CA PHE A 152 5.62 -4.86 -8.98
C PHE A 152 5.19 -3.83 -10.03
N ALA A 153 4.69 -4.31 -11.16
CA ALA A 153 4.23 -3.47 -12.26
C ALA A 153 3.09 -2.55 -11.82
N LEU A 154 2.14 -3.06 -11.04
CA LEU A 154 1.03 -2.26 -10.52
C LEU A 154 1.38 -1.48 -9.26
N GLY A 155 2.01 -2.14 -8.30
CA GLY A 155 2.17 -1.64 -6.95
C GLY A 155 3.19 -0.55 -6.77
N SER A 156 4.18 -0.47 -7.66
CA SER A 156 5.21 0.56 -7.57
C SER A 156 5.27 1.36 -8.85
N TRP A 157 5.30 0.68 -10.00
CA TRP A 157 5.50 1.38 -11.27
C TRP A 157 4.24 2.10 -11.78
N TRP A 158 3.09 1.42 -11.87
CA TRP A 158 1.83 2.02 -12.30
C TRP A 158 1.36 3.12 -11.32
N MET A 159 1.49 2.86 -10.02
CA MET A 159 1.13 3.82 -8.96
C MET A 159 1.97 5.09 -9.03
N GLY A 160 3.31 4.97 -9.03
CA GLY A 160 4.22 6.13 -9.09
C GLY A 160 4.11 6.93 -10.39
N LEU A 161 3.45 6.43 -11.44
CA LEU A 161 3.14 7.22 -12.63
C LEU A 161 1.85 8.06 -12.52
N LEU A 162 0.96 7.73 -11.60
CA LEU A 162 -0.32 8.44 -11.44
C LEU A 162 -0.17 9.75 -10.69
N SER A 163 0.93 9.94 -9.96
CA SER A 163 1.19 11.17 -9.22
C SER A 163 1.15 12.43 -10.11
N ASP A 164 1.41 12.27 -11.41
CA ASP A 164 1.40 13.34 -12.44
C ASP A 164 2.14 14.61 -11.96
N ASP A 165 3.28 14.40 -11.29
CA ASP A 165 4.19 15.45 -10.85
C ASP A 165 4.88 16.12 -12.05
N TYR A 166 5.18 15.34 -13.10
CA TYR A 166 5.89 15.82 -14.30
C TYR A 166 5.30 15.32 -15.63
N GLY A 167 5.32 16.20 -16.62
CA GLY A 167 4.98 15.89 -18.01
C GLY A 167 6.16 15.42 -18.88
N ASP A 168 7.24 14.90 -18.29
CA ASP A 168 8.42 14.45 -19.03
C ASP A 168 9.11 13.26 -18.34
N TRP A 169 10.34 12.95 -18.75
CA TRP A 169 11.13 11.81 -18.24
C TRP A 169 11.31 11.81 -16.72
N ARG A 170 11.13 12.96 -16.04
CA ARG A 170 11.26 13.05 -14.58
C ARG A 170 10.21 12.22 -13.86
N GLN A 171 9.00 12.09 -14.43
CA GLN A 171 7.96 11.20 -13.87
C GLN A 171 8.41 9.73 -13.91
N ASP A 172 9.02 9.31 -15.03
CA ASP A 172 9.57 7.98 -15.16
C ASP A 172 10.76 7.77 -14.19
N TYR A 173 11.55 8.80 -13.89
CA TYR A 173 12.57 8.72 -12.84
C TYR A 173 11.98 8.53 -11.44
N LEU A 174 10.85 9.18 -11.11
CA LEU A 174 10.15 8.93 -9.83
C LEU A 174 9.69 7.48 -9.70
N ALA A 175 8.99 6.97 -10.72
CA ALA A 175 8.57 5.57 -10.74
C ALA A 175 9.78 4.62 -10.63
N ILE A 176 10.93 5.01 -11.18
CA ILE A 176 12.21 4.29 -11.01
C ILE A 176 12.65 4.25 -9.55
N LEU A 177 12.54 5.34 -8.80
CA LEU A 177 12.85 5.36 -7.37
C LEU A 177 11.91 4.44 -6.58
N ASP A 178 10.58 4.52 -6.79
CA ASP A 178 9.60 3.75 -6.02
C ASP A 178 9.80 2.24 -6.18
N TYR A 179 9.80 1.74 -7.42
CA TYR A 179 9.92 0.30 -7.60
C TYR A 179 11.32 -0.17 -7.21
N SER A 180 12.36 0.66 -7.39
CA SER A 180 13.72 0.27 -7.03
C SER A 180 13.88 0.16 -5.52
N PHE A 181 13.24 1.06 -4.77
CA PHE A 181 13.14 0.94 -3.33
C PHE A 181 12.44 -0.37 -2.99
N TYR A 182 11.27 -0.64 -3.59
CA TYR A 182 10.50 -1.84 -3.26
C TYR A 182 11.29 -3.12 -3.57
N VAL A 183 12.15 -3.09 -4.60
CA VAL A 183 13.11 -4.16 -4.88
C VAL A 183 14.24 -4.22 -3.84
N GLU A 184 14.85 -3.10 -3.44
CA GLU A 184 15.89 -3.07 -2.39
C GLU A 184 15.36 -3.63 -1.06
N TYR A 185 14.17 -3.20 -0.66
CA TYR A 185 13.49 -3.62 0.55
C TYR A 185 13.22 -5.13 0.56
N ASN A 186 12.67 -5.68 -0.53
CA ASN A 186 12.23 -7.09 -0.60
C ASN A 186 13.31 -8.08 -1.08
N VAL A 187 14.37 -7.62 -1.75
CA VAL A 187 15.48 -8.50 -2.16
C VAL A 187 16.45 -8.62 -0.99
N ASP A 188 16.13 -9.56 -0.10
CA ASP A 188 16.91 -10.00 1.04
C ASP A 188 18.44 -9.96 0.81
N THR A 189 19.10 -8.90 1.28
CA THR A 189 20.53 -8.62 1.09
C THR A 189 21.44 -9.45 1.99
N ALA A 190 20.91 -10.38 2.78
CA ALA A 190 21.70 -11.13 3.76
C ALA A 190 22.62 -12.23 3.17
N TYR A 191 22.53 -12.61 1.88
CA TYR A 191 23.26 -13.80 1.37
C TYR A 191 23.73 -13.77 -0.11
N GLY A 192 25.01 -13.45 -0.37
CA GLY A 192 25.81 -14.01 -1.48
C GLY A 192 26.06 -13.18 -2.77
N ASP A 193 27.20 -13.45 -3.43
CA ASP A 193 27.85 -12.68 -4.53
C ASP A 193 27.02 -12.38 -5.80
N ARG A 194 25.94 -13.11 -6.09
CA ARG A 194 25.00 -12.76 -7.20
C ARG A 194 24.13 -11.54 -6.85
N LYS A 195 23.89 -11.28 -5.55
CA LYS A 195 23.02 -10.22 -5.04
C LYS A 195 23.63 -8.81 -5.20
N ASP A 196 24.95 -8.71 -5.24
CA ASP A 196 25.66 -7.45 -5.50
C ASP A 196 25.42 -6.88 -6.90
N ARG A 197 25.10 -7.71 -7.90
CA ARG A 197 24.90 -7.21 -9.28
C ARG A 197 23.60 -6.44 -9.43
N LEU A 198 22.48 -6.98 -8.90
CA LEU A 198 21.18 -6.33 -8.98
C LEU A 198 21.16 -5.04 -8.15
N LYS A 199 21.70 -5.08 -6.92
CA LYS A 199 21.84 -3.87 -6.09
C LYS A 199 22.69 -2.81 -6.78
N ARG A 200 23.84 -3.18 -7.38
CA ARG A 200 24.66 -2.23 -8.16
C ARG A 200 23.91 -1.66 -9.37
N GLU A 201 23.12 -2.46 -10.07
CA GLU A 201 22.29 -1.99 -11.18
C GLU A 201 21.27 -0.95 -10.70
N ILE A 202 20.55 -1.24 -9.60
CA ILE A 202 19.59 -0.32 -8.99
C ILE A 202 20.26 1.00 -8.58
N LEU A 203 21.35 0.93 -7.81
CA LEU A 203 22.06 2.12 -7.35
C LEU A 203 22.63 2.94 -8.52
N SER A 204 23.05 2.27 -9.59
CA SER A 204 23.51 2.93 -10.82
C SER A 204 22.37 3.64 -11.56
N LEU A 205 21.13 3.16 -11.46
CA LEU A 205 19.96 3.86 -12.01
C LEU A 205 19.62 5.10 -11.20
N TRP A 206 19.79 5.06 -9.88
CA TRP A 206 19.59 6.21 -8.99
C TRP A 206 20.65 7.29 -9.19
N ASP A 207 21.90 6.89 -9.47
CA ASP A 207 23.01 7.79 -9.77
C ASP A 207 22.93 8.35 -11.20
N MET A 208 21.82 8.99 -11.53
CA MET A 208 21.68 9.77 -12.75
C MET A 208 22.48 11.08 -12.60
N PRO A 209 23.36 11.42 -13.56
CA PRO A 209 24.12 12.67 -13.51
C PRO A 209 23.23 13.88 -13.80
N ASP A 210 23.62 15.04 -13.25
CA ASP A 210 22.97 16.33 -13.51
C ASP A 210 21.46 16.35 -13.21
N LEU A 211 21.04 15.61 -12.18
CA LEU A 211 19.66 15.64 -11.71
C LEU A 211 19.27 17.05 -11.26
N PRO A 212 18.08 17.54 -11.61
CA PRO A 212 17.47 18.72 -11.00
C PRO A 212 17.41 18.60 -9.46
N ALA A 213 17.49 19.74 -8.76
CA ALA A 213 17.57 19.79 -7.30
C ALA A 213 16.38 19.09 -6.60
N ASP A 214 15.18 19.21 -7.16
CA ASP A 214 13.98 18.49 -6.70
C ASP A 214 14.15 16.97 -6.79
N LEU A 215 14.69 16.44 -7.89
CA LEU A 215 14.95 15.01 -8.02
C LEU A 215 16.11 14.53 -7.13
N GLN A 216 17.09 15.39 -6.86
CA GLN A 216 18.14 15.08 -5.87
C GLN A 216 17.56 14.97 -4.46
N ALA A 217 16.68 15.91 -4.07
CA ALA A 217 15.99 15.90 -2.78
C ALA A 217 15.09 14.66 -2.64
N ARG A 218 14.33 14.29 -3.69
CA ARG A 218 13.52 13.06 -3.68
C ARG A 218 14.37 11.81 -3.54
N ARG A 219 15.47 11.69 -4.30
CA ARG A 219 16.43 10.58 -4.15
C ARG A 219 17.00 10.53 -2.73
N ALA A 220 17.30 11.69 -2.14
CA ALA A 220 17.78 11.76 -0.77
C ALA A 220 16.72 11.22 0.21
N HIS A 221 15.45 11.61 0.08
CA HIS A 221 14.36 11.07 0.92
C HIS A 221 14.29 9.54 0.87
N VAL A 222 14.33 8.96 -0.33
CA VAL A 222 14.36 7.50 -0.49
C VAL A 222 15.55 6.87 0.23
N ALA A 223 16.72 7.51 0.16
CA ALA A 223 17.91 7.03 0.85
C ALA A 223 17.78 7.16 2.39
N ALA A 224 17.18 8.23 2.91
CA ALA A 224 16.95 8.38 4.34
C ALA A 224 15.94 7.37 4.89
N ASP A 225 14.84 7.09 4.16
CA ASP A 225 13.87 6.05 4.53
C ASP A 225 14.55 4.68 4.65
N LEU A 226 15.55 4.39 3.82
CA LEU A 226 16.30 3.12 3.91
C LEU A 226 17.05 2.96 5.25
N ALA A 227 17.35 4.03 5.98
CA ALA A 227 17.88 3.92 7.35
C ALA A 227 16.83 3.36 8.34
N TYR A 228 15.56 3.75 8.18
CA TYR A 228 14.44 3.15 8.92
C TYR A 228 14.27 1.69 8.54
N PHE A 229 14.21 1.36 7.24
CA PHE A 229 13.98 -0.01 6.79
C PHE A 229 15.14 -0.96 7.12
N ASP A 230 16.39 -0.49 7.10
CA ASP A 230 17.53 -1.27 7.59
C ASP A 230 17.35 -1.65 9.07
N THR A 231 16.82 -0.73 9.88
CA THR A 231 16.49 -0.99 11.29
C THR A 231 15.34 -1.98 11.39
N LYS A 232 14.22 -1.74 10.68
CA LYS A 232 13.04 -2.62 10.66
C LYS A 232 13.41 -4.04 10.23
N ARG A 233 14.22 -4.21 9.17
CA ARG A 233 14.67 -5.53 8.67
C ARG A 233 15.48 -6.31 9.71
N ARG A 234 16.41 -5.64 10.40
CA ARG A 234 17.20 -6.28 11.48
C ARG A 234 16.30 -6.69 12.64
N ASP A 235 15.31 -5.87 12.98
CA ASP A 235 14.38 -6.16 14.08
C ASP A 235 13.42 -7.31 13.72
N GLU A 236 12.92 -7.35 12.48
CA GLU A 236 12.12 -8.46 11.95
C GLU A 236 12.92 -9.77 11.90
N ALA A 237 14.18 -9.72 11.46
CA ALA A 237 15.07 -10.89 11.44
C ALA A 237 15.39 -11.40 12.86
N ASP A 238 15.65 -10.51 13.81
CA ASP A 238 15.89 -10.86 15.22
C ASP A 238 14.68 -11.51 15.90
N THR A 239 13.48 -11.36 15.33
CA THR A 239 12.21 -11.78 15.93
C THR A 239 11.46 -12.84 15.11
N SER A 240 12.09 -13.35 14.04
CA SER A 240 11.48 -14.34 13.13
C SER A 240 11.05 -15.62 13.83
N ASP A 241 11.78 -16.01 14.89
CA ASP A 241 11.61 -17.27 15.59
C ASP A 241 10.74 -17.14 16.85
N LEU A 242 10.21 -15.93 17.11
CA LEU A 242 9.31 -15.70 18.25
C LEU A 242 7.91 -16.22 17.93
N THR A 243 7.37 -17.04 18.82
CA THR A 243 5.97 -17.46 18.75
C THR A 243 5.04 -16.30 19.08
N THR A 244 3.89 -16.27 18.43
CA THR A 244 2.83 -15.29 18.71
C THR A 244 1.54 -16.01 19.08
N THR A 245 0.76 -15.40 19.97
CA THR A 245 -0.62 -15.82 20.20
C THR A 245 -1.56 -15.39 19.07
N GLY A 246 -1.09 -14.53 18.16
CA GLY A 246 -1.92 -13.89 17.15
C GLY A 246 -2.95 -12.93 17.75
N LEU A 247 -2.77 -12.50 19.01
CA LEU A 247 -3.78 -11.75 19.78
C LEU A 247 -3.14 -10.72 20.72
N THR A 248 -2.00 -10.16 20.31
CA THR A 248 -1.42 -9.00 20.98
C THR A 248 -1.16 -7.92 19.95
N ALA A 249 -1.28 -6.66 20.35
CA ALA A 249 -1.06 -5.51 19.48
C ALA A 249 -0.17 -4.48 20.18
N TRP A 250 0.58 -3.71 19.40
CA TRP A 250 1.27 -2.54 19.91
C TRP A 250 0.32 -1.35 19.97
N VAL A 251 0.25 -0.73 21.15
CA VAL A 251 -0.50 0.49 21.38
C VAL A 251 0.50 1.60 21.66
N TYR A 252 0.34 2.70 20.94
CA TYR A 252 1.21 3.86 21.02
C TYR A 252 0.55 4.91 21.92
N HIS A 253 1.36 5.62 22.69
CA HIS A 253 0.87 6.64 23.63
C HIS A 253 0.81 8.05 23.03
N ASP A 254 1.42 8.24 21.86
CA ASP A 254 1.40 9.49 21.11
C ASP A 254 1.01 9.27 19.65
N ARG A 255 -0.08 9.93 19.24
CA ARG A 255 -0.67 9.90 17.90
C ARG A 255 0.31 10.38 16.82
N ASP A 256 1.09 11.42 17.10
CA ASP A 256 1.96 12.05 16.10
C ASP A 256 3.24 11.24 15.91
N HIS A 257 3.77 10.61 16.96
CA HIS A 257 4.84 9.63 16.83
C HIS A 257 4.39 8.38 16.08
N TRP A 258 3.19 7.87 16.36
CA TRP A 258 2.61 6.75 15.60
C TRP A 258 2.41 7.13 14.12
N ARG A 259 1.88 8.32 13.85
CA ARG A 259 1.73 8.86 12.48
C ARG A 259 3.06 8.84 11.75
N ASP A 260 4.10 9.36 12.37
CA ASP A 260 5.43 9.45 11.78
C ASP A 260 6.02 8.06 11.50
N LEU A 261 5.90 7.12 12.44
CA LEU A 261 6.27 5.72 12.23
C LEU A 261 5.52 5.12 11.04
N LYS A 262 4.22 5.38 10.92
CA LYS A 262 3.42 4.78 9.85
C LYS A 262 3.62 5.47 8.50
N ALA A 263 3.93 6.77 8.50
CA ALA A 263 4.29 7.51 7.30
C ALA A 263 5.57 6.95 6.65
N VAL A 264 6.59 6.63 7.45
CA VAL A 264 7.81 5.98 6.92
C VAL A 264 7.59 4.51 6.56
N ASP A 265 6.61 3.83 7.17
CA ASP A 265 6.25 2.44 6.86
C ASP A 265 5.19 2.30 5.74
N SER A 266 4.96 3.36 4.95
CA SER A 266 3.82 3.45 4.02
C SER A 266 4.02 2.85 2.63
N GLY A 267 5.26 2.54 2.22
CA GLY A 267 5.48 1.90 0.91
C GLY A 267 5.77 2.84 -0.26
N ILE A 268 5.70 4.16 -0.09
CA ILE A 268 5.69 5.14 -1.19
C ILE A 268 6.86 6.13 -1.06
N PHE A 269 8.03 5.62 -1.46
CA PHE A 269 9.33 6.17 -1.13
C PHE A 269 9.86 7.03 -2.26
N GLY A 270 9.86 8.36 -2.04
CA GLY A 270 10.30 9.35 -3.04
C GLY A 270 9.26 10.43 -3.30
N HIS A 271 8.07 10.26 -2.75
CA HIS A 271 6.96 11.18 -2.92
C HIS A 271 6.83 12.22 -1.82
N TYR A 272 7.74 12.32 -0.83
CA TYR A 272 7.60 13.32 0.25
C TYR A 272 7.39 14.75 -0.27
N LEU A 273 8.12 15.14 -1.33
CA LEU A 273 7.95 16.43 -1.99
C LEU A 273 6.64 16.59 -2.79
N SER A 274 5.94 15.49 -3.08
CA SER A 274 4.62 15.50 -3.72
C SER A 274 3.48 15.77 -2.72
N PHE A 275 3.76 15.70 -1.40
CA PHE A 275 2.79 16.03 -0.35
C PHE A 275 2.95 17.47 0.14
N VAL A 276 1.86 18.03 0.67
CA VAL A 276 1.89 19.34 1.32
C VAL A 276 2.83 19.31 2.55
N PRO A 277 3.55 20.39 2.87
CA PRO A 277 4.45 20.38 4.02
C PRO A 277 3.69 20.37 5.36
N GLY A 278 4.33 19.87 6.41
CA GLY A 278 3.81 19.88 7.77
C GLY A 278 2.85 18.72 8.09
N PRO A 279 2.11 18.79 9.21
CA PRO A 279 1.32 17.68 9.73
C PRO A 279 0.34 17.09 8.72
N ALA A 280 -0.32 17.95 7.93
CA ALA A 280 -1.33 17.52 6.98
C ALA A 280 -0.77 16.65 5.84
N GLY A 281 0.50 16.81 5.46
CA GLY A 281 1.14 15.91 4.49
C GLY A 281 1.71 14.65 5.12
N ARG A 282 2.17 14.74 6.38
CA ARG A 282 2.54 13.53 7.16
C ARG A 282 1.34 12.62 7.39
N ASP A 283 0.17 13.21 7.66
CA ASP A 283 -1.11 12.50 7.75
C ASP A 283 -1.42 11.77 6.44
N ASP A 284 -1.25 12.43 5.29
CA ASP A 284 -1.50 11.83 3.97
C ASP A 284 -0.56 10.65 3.65
N MET A 285 0.70 10.74 4.07
CA MET A 285 1.64 9.62 3.95
C MET A 285 1.31 8.46 4.90
N MET A 286 1.00 8.77 6.15
CA MET A 286 0.50 7.75 7.08
C MET A 286 -0.74 7.07 6.51
N LEU A 287 -1.66 7.86 5.94
CA LEU A 287 -2.92 7.40 5.39
C LEU A 287 -2.71 6.41 4.25
N THR A 288 -1.67 6.60 3.45
CA THR A 288 -1.24 5.63 2.44
C THR A 288 -0.95 4.27 3.06
N GLY A 289 -0.14 4.24 4.12
CA GLY A 289 0.18 3.01 4.84
C GLY A 289 -1.04 2.41 5.56
N LEU A 290 -1.86 3.24 6.20
CA LEU A 290 -3.10 2.82 6.87
C LEU A 290 -4.09 2.20 5.88
N THR A 291 -4.27 2.81 4.70
CA THR A 291 -5.07 2.28 3.60
C THR A 291 -4.54 0.91 3.16
N ASN A 292 -3.21 0.76 3.13
CA ASN A 292 -2.57 -0.51 2.80
C ASN A 292 -2.77 -1.62 3.86
N ASP A 293 -3.05 -1.26 5.11
CA ASP A 293 -3.27 -2.23 6.20
C ASP A 293 -4.74 -2.66 6.32
N TRP A 294 -5.68 -1.93 5.73
CA TRP A 294 -7.11 -2.21 5.90
C TRP A 294 -7.54 -3.57 5.36
N VAL A 295 -6.82 -4.14 4.39
CA VAL A 295 -7.12 -5.48 3.86
C VAL A 295 -6.39 -6.59 4.60
N ASP A 296 -5.63 -6.26 5.65
CA ASP A 296 -4.61 -7.11 6.25
C ASP A 296 -4.62 -7.09 7.79
N ILE A 297 -5.79 -6.90 8.40
CA ILE A 297 -5.94 -6.83 9.86
C ILE A 297 -5.52 -8.15 10.55
N GLY A 298 -5.94 -9.28 9.98
CA GLY A 298 -5.76 -10.61 10.57
C GLY A 298 -4.32 -11.13 10.65
N PRO A 299 -3.52 -11.04 9.57
CA PRO A 299 -2.19 -11.63 9.61
C PRO A 299 -1.13 -10.73 10.25
N ASP A 300 -1.32 -9.43 10.48
CA ASP A 300 -0.23 -8.65 11.11
C ASP A 300 -0.05 -8.95 12.61
N LEU A 301 -0.94 -9.78 13.18
CA LEU A 301 -0.83 -10.35 14.53
C LEU A 301 0.26 -11.44 14.64
N ARG A 302 0.88 -11.85 13.51
CA ARG A 302 1.85 -12.96 13.35
C ARG A 302 3.21 -12.77 14.06
N HIS A 303 3.68 -11.53 14.16
CA HIS A 303 4.96 -11.19 14.83
C HIS A 303 4.81 -10.02 15.80
N GLN A 304 3.56 -9.71 16.16
CA GLN A 304 3.23 -8.46 16.82
C GLN A 304 3.77 -7.32 15.92
N GLU A 305 3.39 -7.26 14.64
CA GLU A 305 4.00 -6.29 13.73
C GLU A 305 3.86 -4.87 14.32
N CYS A 306 4.95 -4.11 14.29
CA CYS A 306 5.05 -2.79 14.90
C CYS A 306 4.45 -1.68 14.02
N GLY A 307 3.70 -2.03 12.99
CA GLY A 307 3.08 -1.12 12.02
C GLY A 307 1.59 -1.35 11.79
N GLN A 308 0.91 -2.12 12.66
CA GLN A 308 -0.51 -2.47 12.53
C GLN A 308 -1.42 -1.26 12.73
N SER A 309 -1.72 -0.54 11.67
CA SER A 309 -2.39 0.77 11.76
C SER A 309 -3.78 0.68 12.38
N VAL A 310 -4.60 -0.28 11.94
CA VAL A 310 -5.98 -0.41 12.43
C VAL A 310 -6.00 -0.73 13.92
N LEU A 311 -5.15 -1.65 14.39
CA LEU A 311 -5.08 -2.01 15.81
C LEU A 311 -4.44 -0.94 16.68
N ALA A 312 -3.51 -0.15 16.14
CA ALA A 312 -2.99 1.02 16.83
C ALA A 312 -4.12 2.04 17.08
N LEU A 313 -4.92 2.33 16.04
CA LEU A 313 -6.04 3.27 16.11
C LEU A 313 -7.23 2.77 16.93
N THR A 314 -7.48 1.46 16.98
CA THR A 314 -8.48 0.86 17.90
C THR A 314 -7.92 0.53 19.28
N ARG A 315 -6.64 0.82 19.53
CA ARG A 315 -5.94 0.55 20.78
C ARG A 315 -6.03 -0.92 21.20
N GLY A 316 -5.92 -1.82 20.23
CA GLY A 316 -5.98 -3.27 20.41
C GLY A 316 -7.40 -3.86 20.44
N SER A 317 -8.43 -3.12 20.02
CA SER A 317 -9.80 -3.64 19.96
C SER A 317 -10.16 -4.22 18.58
N LEU A 318 -10.76 -5.41 18.60
CA LEU A 318 -11.45 -6.08 17.49
C LEU A 318 -12.94 -6.23 17.80
N VAL A 319 -13.53 -5.25 18.47
CA VAL A 319 -14.99 -5.11 18.59
C VAL A 319 -15.51 -4.40 17.34
N MET A 320 -16.66 -4.84 16.81
CA MET A 320 -17.23 -4.31 15.57
C MET A 320 -17.44 -2.79 15.62
N ASP A 321 -17.96 -2.25 16.72
CA ASP A 321 -18.19 -0.81 16.87
C ASP A 321 -16.88 0.00 16.82
N ASP A 322 -15.84 -0.46 17.50
CA ASP A 322 -14.52 0.19 17.50
C ASP A 322 -13.87 0.16 16.11
N LEU A 323 -14.02 -0.95 15.38
CA LEU A 323 -13.56 -1.05 13.99
C LEU A 323 -14.37 -0.16 13.06
N LEU A 324 -15.68 -0.03 13.25
CA LEU A 324 -16.53 0.88 12.48
C LEU A 324 -16.16 2.34 12.77
N ASP A 325 -15.84 2.69 14.02
CA ASP A 325 -15.34 4.00 14.43
C ASP A 325 -14.00 4.34 13.76
N CYS A 326 -13.09 3.36 13.71
CA CYS A 326 -11.80 3.48 13.02
C CYS A 326 -11.98 3.61 11.51
N TYR A 327 -12.89 2.83 10.92
CA TYR A 327 -13.22 2.89 9.50
C TYR A 327 -13.77 4.25 9.10
N GLU A 328 -14.77 4.75 9.83
CA GLU A 328 -15.38 6.05 9.61
C GLU A 328 -14.32 7.16 9.61
N ARG A 329 -13.43 7.18 10.59
CA ARG A 329 -12.32 8.16 10.69
C ARG A 329 -11.29 8.00 9.57
N THR A 330 -10.98 6.77 9.16
CA THR A 330 -10.13 6.54 7.99
C THR A 330 -10.76 7.17 6.75
N VAL A 331 -12.07 6.97 6.53
CA VAL A 331 -12.78 7.59 5.41
C VAL A 331 -12.81 9.10 5.52
N TRP A 332 -12.92 9.69 6.72
CA TRP A 332 -12.81 11.13 6.91
C TRP A 332 -11.44 11.69 6.51
N MET A 333 -10.37 10.98 6.86
CA MET A 333 -9.01 11.32 6.44
C MET A 333 -8.84 11.18 4.93
N LEU A 334 -9.40 10.13 4.31
CA LEU A 334 -9.43 9.99 2.83
C LEU A 334 -10.19 11.15 2.18
N ASN A 335 -11.30 11.58 2.76
CA ASN A 335 -12.10 12.70 2.26
C ASN A 335 -11.35 14.04 2.30
N THR A 336 -10.27 14.19 3.07
CA THR A 336 -9.42 15.41 3.06
C THR A 336 -8.75 15.65 1.71
N GLN A 337 -8.58 14.60 0.90
CA GLN A 337 -8.04 14.66 -0.46
C GLN A 337 -9.00 15.32 -1.45
N TRP A 338 -10.26 15.51 -1.05
CA TRP A 338 -11.36 15.94 -1.91
C TRP A 338 -11.85 17.35 -1.54
N THR A 339 -12.39 18.02 -2.54
CA THR A 339 -13.13 19.29 -2.41
C THR A 339 -14.54 19.01 -1.91
N ASP A 340 -15.22 20.05 -1.43
CA ASP A 340 -16.64 19.97 -1.04
C ASP A 340 -17.56 19.60 -2.21
N THR A 341 -17.12 19.79 -3.46
CA THR A 341 -17.81 19.38 -4.68
C THR A 341 -17.43 17.99 -5.20
N GLY A 342 -16.58 17.24 -4.48
CA GLY A 342 -16.21 15.87 -4.84
C GLY A 342 -15.15 15.75 -5.95
N SER A 343 -14.42 16.82 -6.28
CA SER A 343 -13.20 16.74 -7.10
C SER A 343 -11.97 16.57 -6.21
N ILE A 344 -10.91 15.94 -6.70
CA ILE A 344 -9.63 15.85 -5.99
C ILE A 344 -9.02 17.26 -5.88
N ARG A 345 -8.47 17.60 -4.71
CA ARG A 345 -7.77 18.87 -4.49
C ARG A 345 -6.49 18.91 -5.32
N ALA A 346 -6.26 20.01 -6.04
CA ALA A 346 -5.12 20.10 -6.95
C ALA A 346 -3.78 19.95 -6.22
N GLU A 347 -3.67 20.54 -5.03
CA GLU A 347 -2.51 20.51 -4.15
C GLU A 347 -2.30 19.15 -3.45
N ARG A 348 -3.29 18.26 -3.48
CA ARG A 348 -3.20 16.91 -2.91
C ARG A 348 -3.36 15.80 -3.97
N TYR A 349 -3.34 16.13 -5.25
CA TYR A 349 -3.59 15.14 -6.30
C TYR A 349 -2.61 13.96 -6.23
N ALA A 350 -1.31 14.25 -6.11
CA ALA A 350 -0.29 13.21 -6.00
C ALA A 350 -0.51 12.35 -4.74
N ALA A 351 -0.70 13.00 -3.58
CA ALA A 351 -1.03 12.33 -2.32
C ALA A 351 -2.23 11.38 -2.45
N CYS A 352 -3.31 11.85 -3.07
CA CYS A 352 -4.51 11.07 -3.32
C CYS A 352 -4.22 9.85 -4.22
N MET A 353 -3.45 10.00 -5.28
CA MET A 353 -3.10 8.90 -6.19
C MET A 353 -2.18 7.88 -5.53
N GLU A 354 -1.23 8.33 -4.71
CA GLU A 354 -0.37 7.44 -3.93
C GLU A 354 -1.20 6.66 -2.90
N THR A 355 -2.05 7.32 -2.11
CA THR A 355 -2.92 6.66 -1.12
C THR A 355 -3.90 5.68 -1.78
N LEU A 356 -4.68 6.13 -2.77
CA LEU A 356 -5.70 5.30 -3.42
C LEU A 356 -5.11 4.32 -4.45
N GLY A 357 -3.85 4.50 -4.85
CA GLY A 357 -3.13 3.55 -5.69
C GLY A 357 -2.84 2.25 -4.95
N THR A 358 -2.53 2.32 -3.65
CA THR A 358 -2.33 1.13 -2.79
C THR A 358 -3.53 0.20 -2.78
N CYS A 359 -4.74 0.76 -2.85
CA CYS A 359 -6.00 0.01 -2.94
C CYS A 359 -6.03 -0.91 -4.17
N LEU A 360 -5.58 -0.41 -5.33
CA LEU A 360 -5.49 -1.20 -6.56
C LEU A 360 -4.34 -2.18 -6.53
N TRP A 361 -3.24 -1.78 -5.91
CA TRP A 361 -2.10 -2.65 -5.69
C TRP A 361 -2.49 -3.88 -4.88
N GLN A 362 -3.10 -3.72 -3.69
CA GLN A 362 -3.61 -4.82 -2.86
C GLN A 362 -4.58 -5.72 -3.61
N MET A 363 -5.50 -5.10 -4.33
CA MET A 363 -6.47 -5.79 -5.17
C MET A 363 -5.83 -6.59 -6.32
N GLY A 364 -4.55 -6.33 -6.64
CA GLY A 364 -3.74 -7.08 -7.58
C GLY A 364 -2.52 -7.77 -7.02
N ASN A 365 -2.40 -7.80 -5.71
CA ASN A 365 -1.34 -8.51 -5.05
C ASN A 365 -1.77 -9.98 -4.88
N HIS A 366 -0.88 -10.92 -5.17
CA HIS A 366 -1.07 -12.31 -4.77
C HIS A 366 -0.86 -12.51 -3.26
N ARG A 367 -0.45 -11.46 -2.53
CA ARG A 367 -0.20 -11.45 -1.08
C ARG A 367 -1.46 -11.38 -0.23
N GLN A 368 -2.58 -10.92 -0.76
CA GLN A 368 -3.85 -10.89 -0.03
C GLN A 368 -4.92 -11.38 -0.99
N ASP A 369 -5.95 -12.08 -0.49
CA ASP A 369 -7.13 -12.38 -1.28
C ASP A 369 -8.33 -11.53 -0.81
N PRO A 370 -8.35 -10.23 -1.16
CA PRO A 370 -9.37 -9.32 -0.68
C PRO A 370 -10.77 -9.75 -1.12
N TRP A 371 -10.90 -10.46 -2.24
CA TRP A 371 -12.20 -10.94 -2.71
C TRP A 371 -12.70 -12.13 -1.91
N ARG A 372 -11.83 -13.05 -1.49
CA ARG A 372 -12.21 -14.08 -0.51
C ARG A 372 -12.61 -13.47 0.82
N TYR A 373 -11.89 -12.47 1.31
CA TYR A 373 -12.27 -11.77 2.53
C TYR A 373 -13.63 -11.09 2.38
N TYR A 374 -13.83 -10.33 1.29
CA TYR A 374 -15.11 -9.70 1.00
C TYR A 374 -16.26 -10.72 0.95
N ALA A 375 -16.05 -11.89 0.33
CA ALA A 375 -17.07 -12.93 0.24
C ALA A 375 -17.48 -13.51 1.60
N LEU A 376 -16.64 -13.39 2.63
CA LEU A 376 -16.95 -13.83 3.99
C LEU A 376 -17.82 -12.85 4.78
N THR A 377 -17.78 -11.57 4.42
CA THR A 377 -18.25 -10.45 5.28
C THR A 377 -18.92 -9.32 4.49
N PHE A 378 -19.31 -9.56 3.23
CA PHE A 378 -19.92 -8.54 2.36
C PHE A 378 -21.16 -7.89 2.96
N ASP A 379 -21.88 -8.60 3.84
CA ASP A 379 -23.05 -8.13 4.55
C ASP A 379 -22.73 -7.02 5.57
N LEU A 380 -21.49 -6.97 6.06
CA LEU A 380 -21.02 -5.91 6.95
C LEU A 380 -20.88 -4.54 6.27
N CYS A 381 -20.95 -4.49 4.92
CA CYS A 381 -20.96 -3.21 4.20
C CYS A 381 -22.09 -2.29 4.69
N GLN A 382 -23.25 -2.85 5.04
CA GLN A 382 -24.40 -2.05 5.49
C GLN A 382 -24.08 -1.29 6.78
N ALA A 383 -23.45 -1.95 7.76
CA ALA A 383 -23.08 -1.33 9.03
C ALA A 383 -22.10 -0.16 8.82
N ALA A 384 -21.15 -0.30 7.90
CA ALA A 384 -20.25 0.78 7.52
C ALA A 384 -21.00 1.94 6.84
N GLN A 385 -21.98 1.65 5.97
CA GLN A 385 -22.77 2.68 5.27
C GLN A 385 -23.73 3.45 6.19
N GLU A 386 -24.07 2.91 7.36
CA GLU A 386 -24.87 3.59 8.38
C GLU A 386 -24.04 4.64 9.16
N ARG A 387 -22.71 4.66 8.99
CA ARG A 387 -21.81 5.68 9.54
C ARG A 387 -21.81 6.96 8.71
N GLU A 388 -21.31 8.05 9.28
CA GLU A 388 -21.21 9.34 8.61
C GLU A 388 -19.97 9.41 7.69
N LEU A 389 -19.95 8.62 6.62
CA LEU A 389 -18.78 8.45 5.74
C LEU A 389 -18.42 9.68 4.87
N TYR A 390 -19.15 10.80 4.95
CA TYR A 390 -18.93 11.97 4.09
C TYR A 390 -18.31 13.16 4.81
N ALA A 391 -18.07 13.05 6.11
CA ALA A 391 -17.30 14.05 6.86
C ALA A 391 -15.83 14.08 6.44
N VAL A 392 -15.15 15.19 6.75
CA VAL A 392 -13.73 15.43 6.46
C VAL A 392 -13.02 15.75 7.78
N GLY A 393 -11.87 15.11 8.02
CA GLY A 393 -11.05 15.41 9.19
C GLY A 393 -9.63 14.91 9.00
N GLN A 394 -8.65 15.69 9.45
CA GLN A 394 -7.26 15.26 9.59
C GLN A 394 -7.11 14.29 10.78
N LEU A 395 -5.94 13.70 10.96
CA LEU A 395 -5.72 12.75 12.05
C LEU A 395 -6.01 13.38 13.42
N ALA A 396 -5.64 14.65 13.60
CA ALA A 396 -5.89 15.39 14.82
C ALA A 396 -7.37 15.75 15.08
N ASP A 397 -8.20 15.77 14.02
CA ASP A 397 -9.65 15.95 14.15
C ASP A 397 -10.33 14.62 14.53
N CYS A 398 -9.71 13.50 14.16
CA CYS A 398 -10.22 12.15 14.35
C CYS A 398 -9.81 11.54 15.70
N TYR A 399 -8.62 11.90 16.21
CA TYR A 399 -8.01 11.31 17.39
C TYR A 399 -7.32 12.34 18.28
N ALA A 400 -7.50 12.20 19.59
CA ALA A 400 -6.72 12.89 20.59
C ALA A 400 -5.25 12.43 20.56
N GLN A 401 -4.38 13.14 21.28
CA GLN A 401 -2.95 12.84 21.29
C GLN A 401 -2.65 11.41 21.80
N ASP A 402 -3.48 10.86 22.68
CA ASP A 402 -3.37 9.49 23.20
C ASP A 402 -4.10 8.44 22.34
N LEU A 403 -4.41 8.77 21.08
CA LEU A 403 -5.20 7.95 20.15
C LEU A 403 -6.64 7.66 20.61
N THR A 404 -7.18 8.41 21.58
CA THR A 404 -8.61 8.31 21.90
C THR A 404 -9.45 8.90 20.75
N PRO A 405 -10.44 8.17 20.20
CA PRO A 405 -11.29 8.68 19.12
C PRO A 405 -12.05 9.95 19.51
N ILE A 406 -12.06 10.94 18.63
CA ILE A 406 -12.81 12.21 18.78
C ILE A 406 -14.01 12.21 17.83
N THR A 407 -15.11 12.84 18.23
CA THR A 407 -16.20 13.21 17.34
C THR A 407 -16.04 14.68 16.95
N PRO A 408 -15.74 15.01 15.68
CA PRO A 408 -15.51 16.39 15.28
C PRO A 408 -16.76 17.25 15.41
N THR A 409 -16.58 18.55 15.71
CA THR A 409 -17.66 19.54 15.78
C THR A 409 -17.69 20.37 14.50
N GLY A 410 -18.84 20.45 13.83
CA GLY A 410 -18.99 21.30 12.63
C GLY A 410 -18.28 20.79 11.37
N THR A 411 -18.29 19.48 11.15
CA THR A 411 -17.48 18.81 10.14
C THR A 411 -17.83 19.25 8.71
N LEU A 412 -16.81 19.68 7.94
CA LEU A 412 -16.91 19.84 6.50
C LEU A 412 -17.30 18.49 5.86
N ARG A 413 -18.03 18.54 4.76
CA ARG A 413 -18.53 17.34 4.07
C ARG A 413 -18.16 17.37 2.60
N VAL A 414 -17.78 16.20 2.08
CA VAL A 414 -17.66 15.98 0.64
C VAL A 414 -19.06 15.73 0.08
N ARG A 415 -19.46 16.49 -0.94
CA ARG A 415 -20.63 16.16 -1.75
C ARG A 415 -20.17 15.36 -2.94
N VAL A 416 -20.48 14.07 -2.95
CA VAL A 416 -20.09 13.16 -4.03
C VAL A 416 -21.04 13.34 -5.21
N PRO A 417 -20.62 13.94 -6.34
CA PRO A 417 -21.48 14.07 -7.51
C PRO A 417 -21.65 12.70 -8.14
N ARG A 418 -22.86 12.13 -8.08
CA ARG A 418 -23.16 10.82 -8.65
C ARG A 418 -24.15 10.91 -9.81
N ARG A 419 -24.00 10.00 -10.77
CA ARG A 419 -24.99 9.75 -11.82
C ARG A 419 -25.13 8.26 -12.10
N SER A 420 -26.24 7.89 -12.72
CA SER A 420 -26.53 6.50 -13.06
C SER A 420 -25.61 6.03 -14.19
N LEU A 421 -24.91 4.92 -13.95
CA LEU A 421 -24.16 4.17 -14.95
C LEU A 421 -24.91 2.86 -15.25
N PRO A 422 -25.41 2.65 -16.47
CA PRO A 422 -26.01 1.37 -16.86
C PRO A 422 -24.93 0.29 -17.01
N PHE A 423 -25.28 -0.94 -16.67
CA PHE A 423 -24.39 -2.09 -16.83
C PHE A 423 -25.11 -3.33 -17.38
N THR A 424 -24.32 -4.19 -18.01
CA THR A 424 -24.72 -5.54 -18.42
C THR A 424 -23.52 -6.47 -18.23
N VAL A 425 -23.60 -7.37 -17.27
CA VAL A 425 -22.49 -8.28 -16.93
C VAL A 425 -22.96 -9.73 -16.85
N GLY A 426 -22.14 -10.66 -17.33
CA GLY A 426 -22.41 -12.10 -17.28
C GLY A 426 -21.70 -12.77 -16.10
N VAL A 427 -22.46 -13.41 -15.21
CA VAL A 427 -21.93 -14.22 -14.08
C VAL A 427 -22.44 -15.65 -14.24
N GLY A 428 -21.54 -16.58 -14.51
CA GLY A 428 -21.91 -17.93 -14.94
C GLY A 428 -22.72 -17.89 -16.24
N SER A 429 -23.90 -18.52 -16.23
CA SER A 429 -24.86 -18.50 -17.35
C SER A 429 -25.88 -17.36 -17.26
N ILE A 430 -25.87 -16.57 -16.17
CA ILE A 430 -26.87 -15.53 -15.91
C ILE A 430 -26.33 -14.18 -16.35
N ARG A 431 -27.14 -13.45 -17.12
CA ARG A 431 -26.87 -12.07 -17.50
C ARG A 431 -27.58 -11.13 -16.54
N HIS A 432 -26.82 -10.27 -15.88
CA HIS A 432 -27.32 -9.24 -14.98
C HIS A 432 -27.29 -7.88 -15.67
N THR A 433 -28.44 -7.21 -15.71
CA THR A 433 -28.58 -5.85 -16.22
C THR A 433 -29.10 -4.93 -15.11
N GLY A 434 -28.77 -3.65 -15.19
CA GLY A 434 -29.24 -2.65 -14.23
C GLY A 434 -28.48 -1.33 -14.34
N THR A 435 -28.59 -0.53 -13.29
CA THR A 435 -27.89 0.74 -13.14
C THR A 435 -27.29 0.84 -11.74
N VAL A 436 -26.09 1.41 -11.62
CA VAL A 436 -25.47 1.78 -10.34
C VAL A 436 -25.26 3.29 -10.30
N SER A 437 -25.36 3.91 -9.12
CA SER A 437 -25.08 5.33 -8.94
C SER A 437 -23.60 5.48 -8.56
N LEU A 438 -22.81 6.09 -9.44
CA LEU A 438 -21.36 6.24 -9.27
C LEU A 438 -20.94 7.68 -9.51
N HIS A 439 -19.77 8.03 -8.99
CA HIS A 439 -19.14 9.32 -9.18
C HIS A 439 -19.11 9.72 -10.67
N THR A 440 -19.40 11.00 -10.96
CA THR A 440 -19.49 11.52 -12.33
C THR A 440 -18.20 11.30 -13.11
N ALA A 441 -17.03 11.41 -12.48
CA ALA A 441 -15.73 11.15 -13.12
C ALA A 441 -15.61 9.70 -13.62
N VAL A 442 -16.06 8.72 -12.84
CA VAL A 442 -16.07 7.30 -13.26
C VAL A 442 -16.95 7.12 -14.48
N CYS A 443 -18.17 7.63 -14.42
CA CYS A 443 -19.13 7.49 -15.50
C CYS A 443 -18.63 8.16 -16.79
N THR A 444 -18.03 9.36 -16.67
CA THR A 444 -17.50 10.10 -17.82
C THR A 444 -16.30 9.39 -18.42
N ALA A 445 -15.42 8.83 -17.59
CA ALA A 445 -14.29 8.06 -18.07
C ALA A 445 -14.70 6.79 -18.81
N VAL A 446 -15.78 6.12 -18.38
CA VAL A 446 -16.34 4.98 -19.13
C VAL A 446 -16.91 5.41 -20.47
N GLU A 447 -17.72 6.46 -20.51
CA GLU A 447 -18.34 6.95 -21.75
C GLU A 447 -17.35 7.48 -22.77
N THR A 448 -16.27 8.10 -22.30
CA THR A 448 -15.20 8.65 -23.16
C THR A 448 -14.12 7.62 -23.50
N GLY A 449 -14.21 6.40 -22.98
CA GLY A 449 -13.25 5.32 -23.22
C GLY A 449 -11.92 5.44 -22.47
N VAL A 450 -11.80 6.40 -21.54
CA VAL A 450 -10.65 6.56 -20.65
C VAL A 450 -10.52 5.37 -19.69
N LEU A 451 -11.65 4.92 -19.12
CA LEU A 451 -11.71 3.79 -18.19
C LEU A 451 -12.53 2.65 -18.82
N PRO A 452 -11.98 1.43 -18.95
CA PRO A 452 -12.76 0.29 -19.43
C PRO A 452 -13.93 -0.04 -18.49
N MET A 453 -15.13 -0.30 -19.05
CA MET A 453 -16.29 -0.72 -18.26
C MET A 453 -16.00 -2.00 -17.44
N ALA A 454 -15.20 -2.91 -17.98
CA ALA A 454 -14.76 -4.12 -17.29
C ALA A 454 -14.03 -3.84 -15.96
N THR A 455 -13.32 -2.71 -15.86
CA THR A 455 -12.68 -2.28 -14.61
C THR A 455 -13.72 -1.94 -13.55
N VAL A 456 -14.77 -1.20 -13.94
CA VAL A 456 -15.90 -0.87 -13.05
C VAL A 456 -16.72 -2.11 -12.71
N GLU A 457 -16.90 -3.02 -13.68
CA GLU A 457 -17.60 -4.29 -13.47
C GLU A 457 -16.97 -5.08 -12.34
N GLN A 458 -15.67 -5.32 -12.42
CA GLN A 458 -14.99 -6.17 -11.45
C GLN A 458 -14.79 -5.48 -10.10
N GLN A 459 -14.44 -4.19 -10.08
CA GLN A 459 -14.12 -3.50 -8.84
C GLN A 459 -15.34 -3.03 -8.05
N PHE A 460 -16.49 -2.86 -8.71
CA PHE A 460 -17.67 -2.32 -8.05
C PHE A 460 -18.94 -3.14 -8.33
N ILE A 461 -19.28 -3.41 -9.59
CA ILE A 461 -20.58 -4.01 -9.92
C ILE A 461 -20.69 -5.46 -9.43
N ILE A 462 -19.65 -6.28 -9.62
CA ILE A 462 -19.64 -7.68 -9.18
C ILE A 462 -19.70 -7.77 -7.64
N PRO A 463 -18.87 -7.04 -6.87
CA PRO A 463 -19.04 -6.91 -5.41
C PRO A 463 -20.43 -6.44 -5.01
N TRP A 464 -20.96 -5.40 -5.68
CA TRP A 464 -22.30 -4.90 -5.44
C TRP A 464 -23.37 -5.97 -5.69
N LEU A 465 -23.28 -6.76 -6.77
CA LEU A 465 -24.22 -7.87 -7.04
C LEU A 465 -24.20 -8.92 -5.92
N LEU A 466 -23.03 -9.23 -5.35
CA LEU A 466 -22.93 -10.13 -4.20
C LEU A 466 -23.61 -9.52 -2.98
N ARG A 467 -23.34 -8.24 -2.71
CA ARG A 467 -23.95 -7.51 -1.58
C ARG A 467 -25.47 -7.45 -1.66
N GLU A 468 -26.01 -7.18 -2.85
CA GLU A 468 -27.45 -7.21 -3.13
C GLU A 468 -28.02 -8.64 -3.23
N ARG A 469 -27.22 -9.67 -2.93
CA ARG A 469 -27.58 -11.10 -2.96
C ARG A 469 -28.13 -11.56 -4.31
N ARG A 470 -27.72 -10.90 -5.40
CA ARG A 470 -28.10 -11.24 -6.78
C ARG A 470 -27.23 -12.36 -7.36
N ILE A 471 -26.08 -12.62 -6.75
CA ILE A 471 -25.19 -13.74 -7.04
C ILE A 471 -24.77 -14.42 -5.73
N SER A 472 -24.41 -15.70 -5.78
CA SER A 472 -23.88 -16.41 -4.62
C SER A 472 -22.40 -16.07 -4.37
N PRO A 473 -21.88 -16.26 -3.14
CA PRO A 473 -20.44 -16.16 -2.86
C PRO A 473 -19.60 -17.06 -3.78
N SER A 474 -20.06 -18.28 -4.07
CA SER A 474 -19.37 -19.19 -4.99
C SER A 474 -19.30 -18.66 -6.43
N ALA A 475 -20.38 -18.08 -6.94
CA ALA A 475 -20.41 -17.48 -8.27
C ALA A 475 -19.53 -16.23 -8.35
N PHE A 476 -19.53 -15.42 -7.28
CA PHE A 476 -18.64 -14.27 -7.13
C PHE A 476 -17.17 -14.68 -7.16
N LEU A 477 -16.73 -15.61 -6.32
CA LEU A 477 -15.34 -16.07 -6.28
C LEU A 477 -14.90 -16.71 -7.59
N THR A 478 -15.75 -17.56 -8.19
CA THR A 478 -15.50 -18.14 -9.52
C THR A 478 -15.28 -17.06 -10.58
N TYR A 479 -16.09 -15.98 -10.54
CA TYR A 479 -15.91 -14.85 -11.46
C TYR A 479 -14.58 -14.14 -11.20
N MET A 480 -14.27 -13.83 -9.94
CA MET A 480 -13.04 -13.12 -9.57
C MET A 480 -11.79 -13.91 -9.96
N ASP A 481 -11.74 -15.21 -9.63
CA ASP A 481 -10.63 -16.10 -9.97
C ASP A 481 -10.39 -16.17 -11.49
N ARG A 482 -11.46 -16.35 -12.27
CA ARG A 482 -11.38 -16.43 -13.74
C ARG A 482 -10.90 -15.14 -14.40
N THR A 483 -11.13 -13.99 -13.76
CA THR A 483 -10.91 -12.67 -14.38
C THR A 483 -9.74 -11.91 -13.78
N TYR A 484 -9.06 -12.50 -12.78
CA TYR A 484 -7.95 -11.90 -12.04
C TYR A 484 -6.87 -11.33 -12.97
N CYS A 485 -6.21 -12.16 -13.79
CA CYS A 485 -5.10 -11.72 -14.64
C CYS A 485 -5.54 -10.74 -15.76
N ARG A 486 -6.74 -10.96 -16.29
CA ARG A 486 -7.34 -10.09 -17.31
C ARG A 486 -7.55 -8.67 -16.79
N ARG A 487 -7.95 -8.52 -15.53
CA ARG A 487 -8.09 -7.21 -14.87
C ARG A 487 -6.82 -6.39 -14.93
N PHE A 488 -5.71 -6.97 -14.46
CA PHE A 488 -4.43 -6.27 -14.38
C PHE A 488 -3.95 -5.87 -15.75
N SER A 489 -4.18 -6.76 -16.71
CA SER A 489 -3.88 -6.48 -18.11
C SER A 489 -4.69 -5.28 -18.63
N GLN A 490 -5.97 -5.17 -18.27
CA GLN A 490 -6.84 -4.05 -18.65
C GLN A 490 -6.45 -2.73 -17.96
N ILE A 491 -6.17 -2.77 -16.65
CA ILE A 491 -5.74 -1.59 -15.88
C ILE A 491 -4.44 -1.04 -16.46
N MET A 492 -3.43 -1.91 -16.66
CA MET A 492 -2.17 -1.52 -17.27
C MET A 492 -2.39 -0.88 -18.64
N ARG A 493 -3.06 -1.58 -19.57
CA ARG A 493 -3.35 -1.04 -20.92
C ARG A 493 -4.08 0.29 -20.87
N SER A 494 -5.06 0.44 -19.98
CA SER A 494 -5.80 1.71 -19.85
C SER A 494 -4.92 2.85 -19.32
N GLY A 495 -4.03 2.59 -18.36
CA GLY A 495 -3.05 3.57 -17.89
C GLY A 495 -2.12 4.02 -19.02
N TYR A 496 -1.60 3.06 -19.78
CA TYR A 496 -0.76 3.33 -20.95
C TYR A 496 -1.46 4.11 -22.06
N ALA A 497 -2.67 3.71 -22.43
CA ALA A 497 -3.46 4.36 -23.47
C ALA A 497 -3.77 5.82 -23.13
N ASN A 498 -3.88 6.13 -21.83
CA ASN A 498 -4.15 7.48 -21.33
C ASN A 498 -2.88 8.20 -20.82
N ASP A 499 -1.70 7.60 -20.98
CA ASP A 499 -0.41 8.12 -20.51
C ASP A 499 -0.43 8.52 -19.03
N PHE A 500 -1.22 7.82 -18.21
CA PHE A 500 -1.38 8.02 -16.77
C PHE A 500 -1.82 9.44 -16.36
N ARG A 501 -2.43 10.19 -17.29
CA ARG A 501 -2.83 11.59 -17.06
C ARG A 501 -3.97 11.71 -16.05
N ARG A 502 -4.12 12.90 -15.47
CA ARG A 502 -5.13 13.20 -14.44
C ARG A 502 -6.53 12.67 -14.70
N PRO A 503 -7.15 12.79 -15.90
CA PRO A 503 -8.50 12.27 -16.11
C PRO A 503 -8.63 10.76 -15.85
N TYR A 504 -7.56 10.00 -16.11
CA TYR A 504 -7.49 8.58 -15.78
C TYR A 504 -7.31 8.36 -14.27
N GLY A 505 -6.36 9.05 -13.64
CA GLY A 505 -6.13 8.98 -12.20
C GLY A 505 -7.35 9.37 -11.36
N GLU A 506 -8.02 10.48 -11.72
CA GLU A 506 -9.25 10.96 -11.08
C GLU A 506 -10.39 9.93 -11.17
N ALA A 507 -10.57 9.30 -12.33
CA ALA A 507 -11.58 8.27 -12.51
C ALA A 507 -11.30 7.03 -11.65
N ILE A 508 -10.03 6.63 -11.57
CA ILE A 508 -9.60 5.52 -10.71
C ILE A 508 -9.78 5.87 -9.23
N GLY A 509 -9.29 7.03 -8.78
CA GLY A 509 -9.44 7.49 -7.40
C GLY A 509 -10.90 7.56 -6.98
N ALA A 510 -11.76 8.07 -7.87
CA ALA A 510 -13.21 8.10 -7.63
C ALA A 510 -13.82 6.69 -7.56
N LEU A 511 -13.40 5.75 -8.41
CA LEU A 511 -13.86 4.35 -8.34
C LEU A 511 -13.44 3.67 -7.03
N VAL A 512 -12.23 3.93 -6.56
CA VAL A 512 -11.73 3.40 -5.28
C VAL A 512 -12.51 4.03 -4.12
N MET A 513 -12.72 5.35 -4.13
CA MET A 513 -13.52 6.01 -3.08
C MET A 513 -14.97 5.53 -3.05
N GLU A 514 -15.57 5.17 -4.19
CA GLU A 514 -16.89 4.54 -4.17
C GLU A 514 -16.88 3.21 -3.40
N GLN A 515 -15.79 2.44 -3.42
CA GLN A 515 -15.68 1.23 -2.61
C GLN A 515 -15.58 1.54 -1.11
N TRP A 516 -14.86 2.61 -0.73
CA TRP A 516 -14.81 3.12 0.65
C TRP A 516 -16.18 3.63 1.13
N TRP A 517 -16.86 4.49 0.37
CA TRP A 517 -18.19 4.99 0.74
C TRP A 517 -19.27 3.90 0.73
N HIS A 518 -19.02 2.75 0.09
CA HIS A 518 -19.92 1.60 0.12
C HIS A 518 -19.54 0.53 1.15
N GLY A 519 -18.55 0.78 2.00
CA GLY A 519 -18.16 -0.14 3.08
C GLY A 519 -17.39 -1.37 2.62
N MET A 520 -16.92 -1.42 1.37
CA MET A 520 -16.29 -2.62 0.82
C MET A 520 -14.95 -2.91 1.51
N TYR A 521 -14.15 -1.87 1.77
CA TYR A 521 -12.88 -2.02 2.48
C TYR A 521 -13.07 -2.43 3.95
N PHE A 522 -14.16 -2.01 4.60
CA PHE A 522 -14.50 -2.50 5.93
C PHE A 522 -14.77 -4.01 5.91
N ALA A 523 -15.61 -4.45 4.97
CA ALA A 523 -15.90 -5.87 4.80
C ALA A 523 -14.61 -6.67 4.50
N ILE A 524 -13.77 -6.21 3.57
CA ILE A 524 -12.48 -6.84 3.27
C ILE A 524 -11.62 -6.95 4.54
N GLY A 525 -11.47 -5.86 5.30
CA GLY A 525 -10.68 -5.86 6.54
C GLY A 525 -11.20 -6.81 7.60
N ALA A 526 -12.51 -6.78 7.88
CA ALA A 526 -13.14 -7.72 8.81
C ALA A 526 -12.98 -9.18 8.35
N GLY A 527 -13.10 -9.43 7.04
CA GLY A 527 -12.91 -10.76 6.45
C GLY A 527 -11.46 -11.25 6.56
N SER A 528 -10.47 -10.35 6.51
CA SER A 528 -9.04 -10.69 6.64
C SER A 528 -8.70 -11.31 7.99
N LEU A 529 -9.52 -11.08 9.04
CA LEU A 529 -9.36 -11.68 10.36
C LEU A 529 -9.43 -13.22 10.35
N ILE A 530 -9.95 -13.83 9.28
CA ILE A 530 -9.87 -15.28 9.06
C ILE A 530 -8.41 -15.79 9.03
N GLU A 531 -7.44 -14.91 8.78
CA GLU A 531 -6.00 -15.21 8.81
C GLU A 531 -5.36 -15.13 10.19
N ALA A 532 -6.05 -14.63 11.22
CA ALA A 532 -5.54 -14.50 12.59
C ALA A 532 -5.46 -15.87 13.31
N GLN A 533 -4.73 -16.82 12.72
CA GLN A 533 -4.52 -18.17 13.22
C GLN A 533 -3.35 -18.19 14.21
N PRO A 534 -3.48 -18.84 15.39
CA PRO A 534 -2.37 -19.02 16.32
C PRO A 534 -1.17 -19.73 15.68
N ASP A 535 0.05 -19.33 16.03
CA ASP A 535 1.33 -19.96 15.63
C ASP A 535 1.55 -20.12 14.11
N HIS A 536 0.73 -19.50 13.27
CA HIS A 536 0.89 -19.55 11.81
C HIS A 536 1.67 -18.33 11.32
N VAL A 537 2.93 -18.53 10.94
CA VAL A 537 3.76 -17.52 10.27
C VAL A 537 3.61 -17.67 8.75
N ALA A 538 3.41 -16.58 8.01
CA ALA A 538 3.35 -16.69 6.55
C ALA A 538 4.70 -17.11 5.97
N GLY A 539 4.61 -17.88 4.89
CA GLY A 539 5.76 -18.46 4.19
C GLY A 539 6.57 -17.48 3.34
N ASP A 540 6.32 -16.17 3.44
CA ASP A 540 6.89 -15.13 2.57
C ASP A 540 8.39 -14.93 2.79
N ARG A 541 8.91 -15.28 3.97
CA ARG A 541 10.36 -15.21 4.29
C ARG A 541 10.98 -16.52 4.80
N VAL A 542 10.26 -17.63 4.74
CA VAL A 542 10.79 -18.93 5.23
C VAL A 542 12.09 -19.29 4.51
N ASN A 543 13.15 -19.36 5.30
CA ASN A 543 14.49 -19.76 4.92
C ASN A 543 14.46 -21.03 4.06
N PRO A 544 15.05 -21.04 2.85
CA PRO A 544 15.28 -22.28 2.10
C PRO A 544 16.09 -23.32 2.90
N GLY A 545 16.82 -22.89 3.94
CA GLY A 545 17.59 -23.75 4.84
C GLY A 545 16.76 -24.54 5.87
N GLU A 546 15.51 -24.16 6.14
CA GLU A 546 14.70 -24.82 7.19
C GLU A 546 13.79 -25.93 6.67
N ARG A 547 13.68 -26.12 5.35
CA ARG A 547 12.96 -27.27 4.79
C ARG A 547 13.68 -28.62 4.93
N ASN A 548 14.90 -28.65 5.47
CA ASN A 548 15.69 -29.88 5.54
C ASN A 548 15.56 -30.69 6.84
N SER A 549 14.67 -30.35 7.78
CA SER A 549 14.55 -31.13 9.02
C SER A 549 13.22 -31.84 9.26
N ARG A 550 12.15 -31.60 8.46
CA ARG A 550 10.91 -32.39 8.55
C ARG A 550 10.19 -32.52 7.20
N GLY A 551 10.28 -33.71 6.60
CA GLY A 551 9.32 -34.21 5.61
C GLY A 551 9.62 -33.91 4.14
N VAL A 552 10.69 -34.50 3.61
CA VAL A 552 10.75 -34.83 2.18
C VAL A 552 9.92 -36.09 1.98
N ASP A 553 8.68 -35.92 1.53
CA ASP A 553 8.01 -36.86 0.63
C ASP A 553 6.73 -36.21 0.10
N GLN A 554 6.50 -36.37 -1.21
CA GLN A 554 5.35 -35.93 -2.01
C GLN A 554 5.42 -34.51 -2.62
N LEU A 555 6.01 -34.43 -3.81
CA LEU A 555 5.26 -34.32 -5.07
C LEU A 555 6.26 -34.26 -6.23
N GLY A 556 6.48 -35.42 -6.85
CA GLY A 556 6.95 -35.50 -8.23
C GLY A 556 5.73 -35.54 -9.16
N ALA A 557 5.75 -34.68 -10.18
CA ALA A 557 5.20 -34.84 -11.53
C ALA A 557 5.24 -33.46 -12.20
#